data_AF-A0A2H0XVZ7-F1
#
_entry.id   AF-A0A2H0XVZ7-F1
#
_cell.length_a   1.000
_cell.length_b   1.000
_cell.length_c   1.000
_cell.angle_alpha   90.00
_cell.angle_beta   90.00
_cell.angle_gamma   90.00
#
_symmetry.space_group_name_H-M   'P 1'
#
loop_
_entity.id
_entity.type
_entity.pdbx_description
1 polymer ?
#
loop_
_entity_poly.entity_id
_entity_poly.type
_entity_poly.pdbx_seq_one_letter_code
_entity_poly.pdbx_strand_id
1 'polypeptide(L)'
;MKSLKIKSAADLGLQFVDNPHRMIGQDGAFSIPLGNQKSLWFFGDTLIGNREPGSSLWYISGIAVGGDDMSGKGTVDKMLNNTGLILPDQDASDGLQDFNYILNPDGTLQTLLPLLADEDPNKIRVWCQHGVKIDGKLYLSFVKVKMIPQKEIVAINGKGEAYPVNFNVIGSGLAVGSDQTWEFKRIFHNGSDILWKKFEPHFGSAIFPNYSERKIYLYGTSQGADQIQKTYLARVDFDQIERLDAYEYLVSSKPEWGPIIAEAGVLFTDAPSEVSISYNRHLQAYLAVHSWRTSDRIVGHTAPNLWGPWSPEIDLWQARITNGKNLPYPRLIYAGKEHPELALDNGKTIFLTYIEFEEYYPHLIRLTLE
;
A
#
# COMPACT_ATOMS: atom_id res chain seq x y z
N MET A 1 -14.88 0.69 -23.97
CA MET A 1 -14.15 1.46 -22.94
C MET A 1 -14.57 2.92 -23.04
N LYS A 2 -15.07 3.49 -21.94
CA LYS A 2 -15.32 4.95 -21.83
C LYS A 2 -14.01 5.67 -21.50
N SER A 3 -13.93 6.96 -21.83
CA SER A 3 -12.81 7.81 -21.41
C SER A 3 -12.89 8.04 -19.90
N LEU A 4 -11.77 7.91 -19.20
CA LEU A 4 -11.66 8.27 -17.79
C LEU A 4 -11.71 9.80 -17.66
N LYS A 5 -12.81 10.30 -17.09
CA LYS A 5 -13.03 11.73 -16.84
C LYS A 5 -13.73 11.92 -15.51
N ILE A 6 -13.30 12.93 -14.76
CA ILE A 6 -13.84 13.24 -13.44
C ILE A 6 -14.98 14.26 -13.59
N LYS A 7 -16.18 13.87 -13.16
CA LYS A 7 -17.35 14.75 -13.06
C LYS A 7 -17.30 15.57 -11.77
N SER A 8 -16.92 14.94 -10.66
CA SER A 8 -16.78 15.62 -9.36
C SER A 8 -15.83 14.86 -8.43
N ALA A 9 -15.25 15.59 -7.48
CA ALA A 9 -14.36 15.07 -6.44
C ALA A 9 -14.67 15.74 -5.10
N ALA A 10 -14.61 14.99 -4.00
CA ALA A 10 -14.78 15.49 -2.65
C ALA A 10 -13.81 14.81 -1.69
N ASP A 11 -13.20 15.60 -0.80
CA ASP A 11 -12.42 15.11 0.32
C ASP A 11 -13.36 14.83 1.50
N LEU A 12 -13.38 13.56 1.93
CA LEU A 12 -14.19 13.08 3.06
C LEU A 12 -13.38 13.06 4.38
N GLY A 13 -12.13 13.52 4.33
CA GLY A 13 -11.28 13.71 5.50
C GLY A 13 -10.53 12.44 5.94
N LEU A 14 -9.90 12.57 7.10
CA LEU A 14 -9.14 11.52 7.76
C LEU A 14 -10.07 10.37 8.20
N GLN A 15 -9.63 9.13 7.97
CA GLN A 15 -10.35 7.93 8.36
C GLN A 15 -9.73 7.29 9.60
N PHE A 16 -10.56 6.53 10.33
CA PHE A 16 -10.17 5.75 11.52
C PHE A 16 -9.63 6.57 12.70
N VAL A 17 -9.78 7.90 12.68
CA VAL A 17 -9.31 8.80 13.76
C VAL A 17 -10.08 8.55 15.05
N ASP A 18 -11.40 8.42 14.97
CA ASP A 18 -12.23 8.05 16.12
C ASP A 18 -12.17 6.53 16.32
N ASN A 19 -11.30 6.09 17.23
CA ASN A 19 -11.12 4.67 17.53
C ASN A 19 -10.88 4.47 19.04
N PRO A 20 -11.32 3.33 19.62
CA PRO A 20 -11.16 3.07 21.04
C PRO A 20 -9.76 2.54 21.43
N HIS A 21 -8.86 2.35 20.46
CA HIS A 21 -7.58 1.65 20.67
C HIS A 21 -6.39 2.60 20.81
N ARG A 22 -6.64 3.91 20.89
CA ARG A 22 -5.60 4.94 20.99
C ARG A 22 -4.61 4.88 19.81
N MET A 23 -5.06 4.39 18.67
CA MET A 23 -4.31 4.48 17.41
C MET A 23 -4.27 5.96 17.03
N ILE A 24 -3.06 6.49 16.84
CA ILE A 24 -2.80 7.92 16.58
C ILE A 24 -2.16 8.18 15.22
N GLY A 25 -1.95 7.13 14.43
CA GLY A 25 -1.55 7.19 13.04
C GLY A 25 -1.19 5.81 12.50
N GLN A 26 -1.52 5.56 11.23
CA GLN A 26 -1.22 4.31 10.54
C GLN A 26 -1.10 4.54 9.03
N ASP A 27 -0.25 3.73 8.40
CA ASP A 27 0.16 3.91 7.02
C ASP A 27 -0.42 2.85 6.07
N GLY A 28 -0.32 3.10 4.76
CA GLY A 28 -0.58 2.15 3.70
C GLY A 28 -2.06 2.08 3.31
N ALA A 29 -2.89 1.52 4.18
CA ALA A 29 -4.32 1.28 3.94
C ALA A 29 -4.61 0.45 2.67
N PHE A 30 -4.08 -0.76 2.58
CA PHE A 30 -4.49 -1.69 1.52
C PHE A 30 -5.79 -2.39 1.89
N SER A 31 -6.70 -2.59 0.94
CA SER A 31 -7.94 -3.31 1.19
C SER A 31 -8.05 -4.57 0.35
N ILE A 32 -8.53 -5.65 0.97
CA ILE A 32 -8.57 -7.00 0.39
C ILE A 32 -9.99 -7.53 0.58
N PRO A 33 -10.78 -7.70 -0.48
CA PRO A 33 -12.10 -8.31 -0.39
C PRO A 33 -12.01 -9.74 0.17
N LEU A 34 -12.78 -10.02 1.23
CA LEU A 34 -12.81 -11.34 1.88
C LEU A 34 -13.97 -12.22 1.39
N GLY A 35 -14.84 -11.66 0.56
CA GLY A 35 -16.18 -12.17 0.30
C GLY A 35 -17.13 -11.90 1.48
N ASN A 36 -18.40 -12.31 1.34
CA ASN A 36 -19.43 -12.12 2.36
C ASN A 36 -19.62 -10.67 2.82
N GLN A 37 -19.52 -9.72 1.90
CA GLN A 37 -19.78 -8.30 2.15
C GLN A 37 -18.86 -7.67 3.22
N LYS A 38 -17.55 -7.95 3.14
CA LYS A 38 -16.53 -7.34 3.98
C LYS A 38 -15.15 -7.36 3.30
N SER A 39 -14.28 -6.45 3.71
CA SER A 39 -12.86 -6.42 3.35
C SER A 39 -11.96 -6.39 4.59
N LEU A 40 -10.76 -6.98 4.44
CA LEU A 40 -9.65 -6.76 5.35
C LEU A 40 -8.95 -5.48 4.89
N TRP A 41 -8.80 -4.52 5.80
CA TRP A 41 -7.91 -3.39 5.62
C TRP A 41 -6.61 -3.66 6.37
N PHE A 42 -5.49 -3.50 5.69
CA PHE A 42 -4.16 -3.84 6.17
C PHE A 42 -3.24 -2.62 6.11
N PHE A 43 -2.64 -2.31 7.24
CA PHE A 43 -1.85 -1.11 7.45
C PHE A 43 -0.40 -1.47 7.75
N GLY A 44 0.51 -0.57 7.38
CA GLY A 44 1.91 -0.64 7.79
C GLY A 44 2.10 -0.16 9.23
N ASP A 45 3.22 0.51 9.46
CA ASP A 45 3.59 1.06 10.75
C ASP A 45 2.41 1.82 11.40
N THR A 46 2.00 1.34 12.56
CA THR A 46 0.83 1.80 13.31
C THR A 46 1.28 2.28 14.69
N LEU A 47 0.95 3.53 15.02
CA LEU A 47 1.35 4.19 16.26
C LEU A 47 0.18 4.16 17.26
N ILE A 48 0.44 3.68 18.46
CA ILE A 48 -0.47 3.71 19.60
C ILE A 48 0.08 4.70 20.62
N GLY A 49 -0.77 5.61 21.11
CA GLY A 49 -0.34 6.61 22.07
C GLY A 49 -1.35 7.74 22.24
N ASN A 50 -0.84 8.95 22.44
CA ASN A 50 -1.66 10.16 22.51
C ASN A 50 -1.17 11.18 21.47
N ARG A 51 -2.09 11.78 20.72
CA ARG A 51 -1.73 12.80 19.73
C ARG A 51 -1.91 14.19 20.30
N GLU A 52 -0.82 14.93 20.42
CA GLU A 52 -0.87 16.34 20.81
C GLU A 52 -1.22 17.21 19.60
N PRO A 53 -2.29 18.02 19.68
CA PRO A 53 -2.63 18.94 18.59
C PRO A 53 -1.47 19.90 18.28
N GLY A 54 -1.13 20.03 17.00
CA GLY A 54 -0.06 20.91 16.53
C GLY A 54 1.36 20.32 16.61
N SER A 55 1.59 19.31 17.44
CA SER A 55 2.88 18.60 17.50
C SER A 55 3.10 17.72 16.27
N SER A 56 4.37 17.52 15.90
CA SER A 56 4.75 16.58 14.82
C SER A 56 4.96 15.19 15.38
N LEU A 57 4.44 14.18 14.66
CA LEU A 57 4.72 12.78 14.98
C LEU A 57 6.19 12.42 14.77
N TRP A 58 6.85 13.12 13.85
CA TRP A 58 8.20 12.79 13.41
C TRP A 58 9.29 13.62 14.07
N TYR A 59 8.91 14.64 14.86
CA TYR A 59 9.81 15.45 15.66
C TYR A 59 9.34 15.50 17.11
N ILE A 60 10.03 14.75 17.97
CA ILE A 60 9.73 14.68 19.40
C ILE A 60 10.68 15.66 20.11
N SER A 61 10.11 16.67 20.76
CA SER A 61 10.88 17.75 21.41
C SER A 61 11.90 18.41 20.47
N GLY A 62 11.55 18.57 19.19
CA GLY A 62 12.40 19.18 18.16
C GLY A 62 13.48 18.26 17.58
N ILE A 63 13.52 16.98 17.97
CA ILE A 63 14.47 15.99 17.48
C ILE A 63 13.73 15.03 16.54
N ALA A 64 14.24 14.86 15.31
CA ALA A 64 13.67 13.89 14.38
C ALA A 64 13.73 12.47 14.97
N VAL A 65 12.70 11.66 14.76
CA VAL A 65 12.59 10.33 15.38
C VAL A 65 13.60 9.31 14.86
N GLY A 66 14.12 9.51 13.63
CA GLY A 66 15.04 8.60 12.98
C GLY A 66 14.37 7.32 12.47
N GLY A 67 15.18 6.32 12.13
CA GLY A 67 14.72 5.00 11.66
C GLY A 67 14.39 3.99 12.76
N ASP A 68 14.68 4.31 14.00
CA ASP A 68 14.50 3.42 15.14
C ASP A 68 13.01 3.21 15.46
N ASP A 69 12.69 2.14 16.19
CA ASP A 69 11.33 1.90 16.70
C ASP A 69 10.85 3.09 17.55
N MET A 70 9.57 3.47 17.42
CA MET A 70 9.01 4.64 18.11
C MET A 70 8.38 4.30 19.47
N SER A 71 8.35 3.04 19.89
CA SER A 71 7.78 2.64 21.19
C SER A 71 8.50 3.33 22.34
N GLY A 72 7.74 3.98 23.22
CA GLY A 72 8.26 4.70 24.39
C GLY A 72 8.91 6.05 24.06
N LYS A 73 8.79 6.55 22.82
CA LYS A 73 9.31 7.87 22.44
C LYS A 73 8.19 8.90 22.44
N GLY A 74 8.39 10.00 23.19
CA GLY A 74 7.41 11.08 23.26
C GLY A 74 6.07 10.57 23.77
N THR A 75 5.01 10.78 22.99
CA THR A 75 3.64 10.34 23.32
C THR A 75 3.26 9.01 22.66
N VAL A 76 4.22 8.33 22.01
CA VAL A 76 4.02 7.02 21.39
C VAL A 76 4.34 5.94 22.42
N ASP A 77 3.30 5.24 22.87
CA ASP A 77 3.44 4.12 23.81
C ASP A 77 3.99 2.89 23.08
N LYS A 78 3.49 2.64 21.88
CA LYS A 78 3.84 1.46 21.08
C LYS A 78 3.81 1.76 19.58
N MET A 79 4.80 1.25 18.88
CA MET A 79 4.80 1.12 17.44
C MET A 79 4.58 -0.35 17.08
N LEU A 80 3.57 -0.62 16.25
CA LEU A 80 3.34 -1.94 15.66
C LEU A 80 3.74 -1.87 14.19
N ASN A 81 4.45 -2.88 13.71
CA ASN A 81 4.95 -2.91 12.33
C ASN A 81 3.84 -3.05 11.28
N ASN A 82 2.69 -3.61 11.67
CA ASN A 82 1.45 -3.62 10.90
C ASN A 82 0.27 -3.94 11.80
N THR A 83 -0.91 -3.57 11.34
CA THR A 83 -2.20 -3.91 11.95
C THR A 83 -3.24 -4.12 10.86
N GLY A 84 -4.41 -4.64 11.22
CA GLY A 84 -5.54 -4.66 10.30
C GLY A 84 -6.88 -4.51 11.00
N LEU A 85 -7.88 -4.22 10.18
CA LEU A 85 -9.28 -4.13 10.60
C LEU A 85 -10.18 -4.79 9.57
N ILE A 86 -11.39 -5.11 10.01
CA ILE A 86 -12.48 -5.57 9.16
C ILE A 86 -13.40 -4.40 8.90
N LEU A 87 -13.62 -4.13 7.62
CA LEU A 87 -14.60 -3.17 7.14
C LEU A 87 -15.77 -3.95 6.52
N PRO A 88 -16.97 -3.96 7.13
CA PRO A 88 -18.17 -4.42 6.47
C PRO A 88 -18.50 -3.56 5.24
N ASP A 89 -19.18 -4.14 4.25
CA ASP A 89 -19.72 -3.37 3.13
C ASP A 89 -20.61 -2.24 3.65
N GLN A 90 -20.32 -1.03 3.22
CA GLN A 90 -21.03 0.17 3.62
C GLN A 90 -20.96 1.21 2.51
N ASP A 91 -21.89 2.17 2.52
CA ASP A 91 -21.77 3.37 1.69
C ASP A 91 -20.75 4.32 2.32
N ALA A 92 -19.59 4.46 1.67
CA ALA A 92 -18.51 5.31 2.13
C ALA A 92 -18.70 6.81 1.80
N SER A 93 -19.89 7.21 1.33
CA SER A 93 -20.21 8.59 0.93
C SER A 93 -20.02 9.64 2.02
N ASP A 94 -20.10 9.21 3.29
CA ASP A 94 -19.92 10.04 4.48
C ASP A 94 -18.72 9.55 5.34
N GLY A 95 -17.76 8.86 4.72
CA GLY A 95 -16.61 8.26 5.40
C GLY A 95 -16.81 6.79 5.79
N LEU A 96 -15.75 6.19 6.35
CA LEU A 96 -15.72 4.80 6.83
C LEU A 96 -16.07 4.79 8.32
N GLN A 97 -17.34 4.50 8.63
CA GLN A 97 -17.92 4.67 9.95
C GLN A 97 -18.02 3.37 10.74
N ASP A 98 -18.22 2.24 10.06
CA ASP A 98 -18.31 0.91 10.70
C ASP A 98 -17.05 0.10 10.39
N PHE A 99 -16.20 -0.09 11.40
CA PHE A 99 -14.98 -0.88 11.29
C PHE A 99 -14.62 -1.52 12.63
N ASN A 100 -13.93 -2.66 12.57
CA ASN A 100 -13.50 -3.39 13.75
C ASN A 100 -12.03 -3.79 13.61
N TYR A 101 -11.16 -3.27 14.47
CA TYR A 101 -9.77 -3.71 14.50
C TYR A 101 -9.66 -5.19 14.86
N ILE A 102 -8.65 -5.84 14.29
CA ILE A 102 -8.27 -7.20 14.68
C ILE A 102 -7.43 -7.11 15.95
N LEU A 103 -7.85 -7.81 16.99
CA LEU A 103 -7.31 -7.67 18.34
C LEU A 103 -6.72 -8.99 18.85
N ASN A 104 -5.71 -8.86 19.69
CA ASN A 104 -5.25 -9.93 20.56
C ASN A 104 -6.33 -10.28 21.61
N PRO A 105 -6.25 -11.46 22.27
CA PRO A 105 -7.19 -11.83 23.33
C PRO A 105 -7.26 -10.86 24.52
N ASP A 106 -6.22 -10.03 24.73
CA ASP A 106 -6.17 -8.99 25.77
C ASP A 106 -6.81 -7.65 25.35
N GLY A 107 -7.34 -7.56 24.12
CA GLY A 107 -7.97 -6.36 23.57
C GLY A 107 -7.02 -5.36 22.92
N THR A 108 -5.72 -5.64 22.88
CA THR A 108 -4.75 -4.80 22.15
C THR A 108 -4.76 -5.08 20.66
N LEU A 109 -4.32 -4.11 19.83
CA LEU A 109 -4.21 -4.31 18.38
C LEU A 109 -3.26 -5.47 18.05
N GLN A 110 -3.70 -6.38 17.17
CA GLN A 110 -2.89 -7.50 16.71
C GLN A 110 -1.95 -7.09 15.58
N THR A 111 -0.68 -7.49 15.67
CA THR A 111 0.23 -7.48 14.50
C THR A 111 -0.03 -8.71 13.66
N LEU A 112 -0.49 -8.53 12.43
CA LEU A 112 -0.89 -9.65 11.56
C LEU A 112 0.32 -10.38 10.98
N LEU A 113 1.34 -9.64 10.56
CA LEU A 113 2.60 -10.17 10.04
C LEU A 113 3.76 -9.76 10.97
N PRO A 114 4.09 -10.57 11.98
CA PRO A 114 5.14 -10.23 12.93
C PRO A 114 6.54 -10.23 12.30
N LEU A 115 7.47 -9.53 12.95
CA LEU A 115 8.90 -9.64 12.69
C LEU A 115 9.39 -11.06 13.05
N LEU A 116 10.37 -11.56 12.30
CA LEU A 116 11.07 -12.79 12.64
C LEU A 116 12.01 -12.56 13.83
N ALA A 117 12.43 -13.63 14.50
CA ALA A 117 13.22 -13.56 15.72
C ALA A 117 14.58 -12.85 15.55
N ASP A 118 15.15 -12.86 14.34
CA ASP A 118 16.41 -12.22 13.97
C ASP A 118 16.25 -10.79 13.42
N GLU A 119 15.01 -10.28 13.36
CA GLU A 119 14.71 -8.94 12.85
C GLU A 119 14.57 -7.94 13.99
N ASP A 120 15.57 -7.08 14.10
CA ASP A 120 15.60 -5.98 15.06
C ASP A 120 14.60 -4.89 14.66
N PRO A 121 13.58 -4.59 15.48
CA PRO A 121 12.59 -3.55 15.19
C PRO A 121 13.19 -2.14 15.13
N ASN A 122 14.45 -1.90 15.48
CA ASN A 122 15.11 -0.61 15.21
C ASN A 122 15.75 -0.54 13.83
N LYS A 123 15.91 -1.67 13.15
CA LYS A 123 16.68 -1.77 11.90
C LYS A 123 15.85 -2.27 10.73
N ILE A 124 14.84 -3.08 10.98
CA ILE A 124 14.01 -3.72 9.97
C ILE A 124 12.56 -3.27 10.13
N ARG A 125 11.90 -3.02 9.01
CA ARG A 125 10.44 -3.00 8.91
C ARG A 125 9.98 -3.98 7.85
N VAL A 126 8.78 -4.51 8.06
CA VAL A 126 8.07 -5.34 7.09
C VAL A 126 6.77 -4.61 6.80
N TRP A 127 6.80 -3.79 5.76
CA TRP A 127 5.68 -2.97 5.37
C TRP A 127 4.77 -3.72 4.43
N CYS A 128 3.51 -3.66 4.79
CA CYS A 128 2.47 -4.42 4.18
C CYS A 128 2.02 -3.78 2.88
N GLN A 129 1.81 -4.60 1.87
CA GLN A 129 1.27 -4.20 0.59
C GLN A 129 -0.13 -4.80 0.41
N HIS A 130 -0.49 -5.18 -0.80
CA HIS A 130 -1.79 -5.75 -1.12
C HIS A 130 -1.88 -7.23 -0.72
N GLY A 131 -2.96 -7.91 -1.12
CA GLY A 131 -3.21 -9.28 -0.78
C GLY A 131 -4.37 -9.85 -1.58
N VAL A 132 -4.64 -11.14 -1.41
CA VAL A 132 -5.73 -11.82 -2.08
C VAL A 132 -6.23 -12.99 -1.25
N LYS A 133 -7.54 -13.21 -1.23
CA LYS A 133 -8.14 -14.43 -0.70
C LYS A 133 -8.49 -15.39 -1.83
N ILE A 134 -7.87 -16.56 -1.85
CA ILE A 134 -8.15 -17.63 -2.84
C ILE A 134 -8.13 -18.99 -2.15
N ASP A 135 -8.99 -19.90 -2.60
CA ASP A 135 -9.08 -21.29 -2.13
C ASP A 135 -9.04 -21.42 -0.58
N GLY A 136 -9.73 -20.50 0.12
CA GLY A 136 -9.85 -20.49 1.59
C GLY A 136 -8.64 -19.95 2.36
N LYS A 137 -7.57 -19.53 1.67
CA LYS A 137 -6.38 -18.90 2.25
C LYS A 137 -6.35 -17.41 1.95
N LEU A 138 -5.77 -16.61 2.85
CA LEU A 138 -5.33 -15.26 2.52
C LEU A 138 -3.83 -15.26 2.23
N TYR A 139 -3.44 -14.51 1.22
CA TYR A 139 -2.06 -14.18 0.92
C TYR A 139 -1.88 -12.67 1.02
N LEU A 140 -0.81 -12.25 1.69
CA LEU A 140 -0.44 -10.85 1.86
C LEU A 140 0.96 -10.63 1.28
N SER A 141 1.16 -9.57 0.52
CA SER A 141 2.49 -9.14 0.09
C SER A 141 3.08 -8.16 1.10
N PHE A 142 4.41 -8.12 1.14
CA PHE A 142 5.15 -7.18 1.96
C PHE A 142 6.45 -6.75 1.28
N VAL A 143 6.89 -5.54 1.60
CA VAL A 143 8.25 -5.06 1.34
C VAL A 143 9.03 -5.07 2.65
N LYS A 144 10.24 -5.61 2.60
CA LYS A 144 11.20 -5.60 3.70
C LYS A 144 12.19 -4.47 3.50
N VAL A 145 12.29 -3.59 4.48
CA VAL A 145 13.18 -2.42 4.42
C VAL A 145 14.14 -2.40 5.59
N LYS A 146 15.33 -1.86 5.34
CA LYS A 146 16.34 -1.54 6.35
C LYS A 146 16.29 -0.06 6.65
N MET A 147 16.02 0.28 7.90
CA MET A 147 15.98 1.67 8.36
C MET A 147 17.38 2.28 8.36
N ILE A 148 17.48 3.54 7.91
CA ILE A 148 18.73 4.31 7.92
C ILE A 148 18.84 5.00 9.28
N PRO A 149 19.95 4.80 10.03
CA PRO A 149 20.17 5.49 11.29
C PRO A 149 20.11 7.02 11.10
N GLN A 150 19.52 7.74 12.05
CA GLN A 150 19.31 9.19 11.94
C GLN A 150 20.61 9.96 11.60
N LYS A 151 21.73 9.58 12.21
CA LYS A 151 23.05 10.17 11.98
C LYS A 151 23.57 10.00 10.53
N GLU A 152 23.02 9.05 9.79
CA GLU A 152 23.38 8.73 8.40
C GLU A 152 22.37 9.32 7.40
N ILE A 153 21.26 9.90 7.88
CA ILE A 153 20.32 10.62 7.02
C ILE A 153 20.98 11.94 6.61
N VAL A 154 21.39 12.01 5.34
CA VAL A 154 21.96 13.22 4.73
C VAL A 154 20.86 14.06 4.09
N ALA A 155 20.99 15.39 4.17
CA ALA A 155 20.14 16.32 3.45
C ALA A 155 20.23 16.04 1.94
N ILE A 156 19.10 15.91 1.28
CA ILE A 156 19.06 15.78 -0.18
C ILE A 156 19.52 17.14 -0.74
N ASN A 157 20.57 17.12 -1.58
CA ASN A 157 21.09 18.28 -2.33
C ASN A 157 21.70 19.45 -1.52
N GLY A 158 22.34 19.20 -0.37
CA GLY A 158 23.14 20.23 0.31
C GLY A 158 22.36 21.47 0.79
N LYS A 159 21.03 21.38 0.76
CA LYS A 159 20.07 22.36 1.30
C LYS A 159 19.13 21.61 2.24
N GLY A 160 19.48 21.57 3.53
CA GLY A 160 18.60 21.52 4.71
C GLY A 160 17.39 20.58 4.82
N GLU A 161 17.01 19.80 3.82
CA GLU A 161 15.73 19.10 3.76
C GLU A 161 15.98 17.60 3.66
N ALA A 162 16.12 16.97 4.82
CA ALA A 162 16.07 15.51 4.96
C ALA A 162 14.73 15.12 5.58
N TYR A 163 14.12 14.04 5.10
CA TYR A 163 13.01 13.43 5.83
C TYR A 163 13.47 12.96 7.22
N PRO A 164 12.60 13.03 8.24
CA PRO A 164 12.93 12.64 9.61
C PRO A 164 13.23 11.14 9.78
N VAL A 165 12.88 10.34 8.78
CA VAL A 165 13.11 8.91 8.67
C VAL A 165 13.44 8.57 7.21
N ASN A 166 14.30 7.57 7.01
CA ASN A 166 14.66 7.09 5.68
C ASN A 166 15.04 5.60 5.74
N PHE A 167 15.04 4.92 4.60
CA PHE A 167 15.20 3.47 4.51
C PHE A 167 15.84 3.02 3.19
N ASN A 168 16.30 1.77 3.19
CA ASN A 168 16.70 1.04 1.99
C ASN A 168 15.80 -0.18 1.83
N VAL A 169 15.18 -0.36 0.67
CA VAL A 169 14.50 -1.62 0.37
C VAL A 169 15.52 -2.76 0.29
N ILE A 170 15.20 -3.89 0.92
CA ILE A 170 15.99 -5.12 0.90
C ILE A 170 15.40 -6.11 -0.12
N GLY A 171 14.08 -6.15 -0.21
CA GLY A 171 13.32 -6.98 -1.14
C GLY A 171 11.86 -7.08 -0.70
N SER A 172 11.12 -8.00 -1.31
CA SER A 172 9.70 -8.24 -1.03
C SER A 172 9.39 -9.72 -1.00
N GLY A 173 8.26 -10.07 -0.40
CA GLY A 173 7.82 -11.45 -0.28
C GLY A 173 6.32 -11.56 -0.07
N LEU A 174 5.88 -12.79 0.16
CA LEU A 174 4.49 -13.14 0.43
C LEU A 174 4.37 -13.83 1.78
N ALA A 175 3.22 -13.67 2.42
CA ALA A 175 2.81 -14.42 3.60
C ALA A 175 1.46 -15.09 3.35
N VAL A 176 1.24 -16.24 3.95
CA VAL A 176 -0.02 -17.00 3.88
C VAL A 176 -0.65 -17.09 5.27
N GLY A 177 -1.97 -16.96 5.33
CA GLY A 177 -2.74 -16.99 6.57
C GLY A 177 -4.22 -17.28 6.36
N SER A 178 -5.02 -16.97 7.38
CA SER A 178 -6.45 -17.25 7.43
C SER A 178 -7.24 -16.07 8.00
N ASP A 179 -8.45 -15.86 7.49
CA ASP A 179 -9.42 -14.91 8.05
C ASP A 179 -10.21 -15.47 9.25
N GLN A 180 -9.82 -16.64 9.76
CA GLN A 180 -10.35 -17.22 11.00
C GLN A 180 -9.46 -16.88 12.21
N THR A 181 -8.14 -16.94 12.02
CA THR A 181 -7.15 -16.71 13.09
C THR A 181 -6.40 -15.39 12.96
N TRP A 182 -6.39 -14.80 11.76
CA TRP A 182 -5.58 -13.61 11.43
C TRP A 182 -4.07 -13.80 11.66
N GLU A 183 -3.62 -15.04 11.69
CA GLU A 183 -2.21 -15.39 11.79
C GLU A 183 -1.62 -15.59 10.39
N PHE A 184 -0.50 -14.93 10.12
CA PHE A 184 0.20 -15.01 8.85
C PHE A 184 1.63 -15.53 9.02
N LYS A 185 2.05 -16.39 8.11
CA LYS A 185 3.41 -16.94 8.05
C LYS A 185 4.05 -16.58 6.73
N ARG A 186 5.30 -16.12 6.76
CA ARG A 186 6.06 -15.81 5.55
C ARG A 186 6.29 -17.07 4.72
N ILE A 187 6.17 -16.93 3.41
CA ILE A 187 6.52 -17.96 2.45
C ILE A 187 8.02 -17.90 2.22
N PHE A 188 8.68 -19.04 2.34
CA PHE A 188 10.12 -19.17 2.14
C PHE A 188 10.41 -19.89 0.83
N HIS A 189 11.40 -19.39 0.10
CA HIS A 189 11.96 -20.05 -1.07
C HIS A 189 13.48 -20.14 -0.91
N ASN A 190 14.04 -21.35 -1.00
CA ASN A 190 15.47 -21.62 -0.78
C ASN A 190 16.04 -21.01 0.51
N GLY A 191 15.25 -21.06 1.59
CA GLY A 191 15.65 -20.55 2.91
C GLY A 191 15.53 -19.04 3.11
N SER A 192 14.97 -18.30 2.14
CA SER A 192 14.76 -16.84 2.20
C SER A 192 13.28 -16.49 2.14
N ASP A 193 12.86 -15.51 2.94
CA ASP A 193 11.52 -14.88 2.87
C ASP A 193 11.47 -13.71 1.85
N ILE A 194 12.63 -13.31 1.31
CA ILE A 194 12.74 -12.39 0.18
C ILE A 194 12.58 -13.21 -1.09
N LEU A 195 11.41 -13.06 -1.74
CA LEU A 195 11.07 -13.69 -3.01
C LEU A 195 11.57 -12.85 -4.19
N TRP A 196 11.43 -11.52 -4.11
CA TRP A 196 11.98 -10.59 -5.10
C TRP A 196 12.99 -9.65 -4.43
N LYS A 197 14.20 -9.63 -4.97
CA LYS A 197 15.34 -8.91 -4.41
C LYS A 197 15.19 -7.39 -4.61
N LYS A 198 16.02 -6.63 -3.89
CA LYS A 198 16.07 -5.16 -3.93
C LYS A 198 15.83 -4.51 -5.30
N PHE A 199 16.49 -5.00 -6.35
CA PHE A 199 16.45 -4.40 -7.69
C PHE A 199 15.50 -5.11 -8.67
N GLU A 200 14.84 -6.18 -8.24
CA GLU A 200 13.77 -6.82 -9.00
C GLU A 200 12.45 -6.08 -8.74
N PRO A 201 11.47 -6.15 -9.65
CA PRO A 201 10.13 -5.63 -9.37
C PRO A 201 9.54 -6.34 -8.15
N HIS A 202 9.03 -5.55 -7.20
CA HIS A 202 8.42 -6.09 -5.98
C HIS A 202 6.97 -6.51 -6.29
N PHE A 203 6.80 -7.69 -6.86
CA PHE A 203 5.50 -8.21 -7.28
C PHE A 203 4.58 -8.46 -6.08
N GLY A 204 3.45 -7.77 -6.05
CA GLY A 204 2.57 -7.73 -4.88
C GLY A 204 2.10 -6.33 -4.53
N SER A 205 2.61 -5.28 -5.18
CA SER A 205 2.09 -3.92 -5.09
C SER A 205 0.59 -3.87 -5.38
N ALA A 206 0.13 -4.62 -6.39
CA ALA A 206 -1.28 -4.97 -6.58
C ALA A 206 -1.43 -6.44 -6.97
N ILE A 207 -2.48 -7.10 -6.49
CA ILE A 207 -2.78 -8.50 -6.80
C ILE A 207 -4.21 -8.58 -7.34
N PHE A 208 -4.36 -9.18 -8.53
CA PHE A 208 -5.64 -9.34 -9.20
C PHE A 208 -5.93 -10.84 -9.45
N PRO A 209 -6.92 -11.45 -8.76
CA PRO A 209 -7.33 -12.82 -9.03
C PRO A 209 -8.23 -12.91 -10.27
N ASN A 210 -7.82 -13.69 -11.27
CA ASN A 210 -8.68 -14.10 -12.39
C ASN A 210 -9.23 -15.51 -12.12
N TYR A 211 -10.46 -15.57 -11.59
CA TYR A 211 -11.12 -16.81 -11.20
C TYR A 211 -11.47 -17.72 -12.39
N SER A 212 -11.75 -17.17 -13.57
CA SER A 212 -12.04 -17.97 -14.77
C SER A 212 -10.81 -18.71 -15.30
N GLU A 213 -9.64 -18.09 -15.23
CA GLU A 213 -8.37 -18.69 -15.64
C GLU A 213 -7.68 -19.45 -14.50
N ARG A 214 -8.16 -19.29 -13.25
CA ARG A 214 -7.46 -19.71 -12.02
C ARG A 214 -6.02 -19.21 -11.96
N LYS A 215 -5.80 -17.97 -12.41
CA LYS A 215 -4.52 -17.28 -12.41
C LYS A 215 -4.55 -16.02 -11.58
N ILE A 216 -3.47 -15.77 -10.86
CA ILE A 216 -3.23 -14.54 -10.13
C ILE A 216 -2.31 -13.68 -10.98
N TYR A 217 -2.65 -12.41 -11.12
CA TYR A 217 -1.81 -11.40 -11.75
C TYR A 217 -1.25 -10.49 -10.66
N LEU A 218 0.08 -10.37 -10.59
CA LEU A 218 0.77 -9.58 -9.58
C LEU A 218 1.50 -8.44 -10.28
N TYR A 219 1.13 -7.20 -9.94
CA TYR A 219 1.87 -6.03 -10.37
C TYR A 219 3.02 -5.80 -9.41
N GLY A 220 4.19 -5.51 -9.97
CA GLY A 220 5.38 -5.20 -9.21
C GLY A 220 6.02 -3.91 -9.68
N THR A 221 6.61 -3.18 -8.76
CA THR A 221 7.28 -1.91 -9.06
C THR A 221 8.76 -2.02 -8.72
N SER A 222 9.62 -1.41 -9.53
CA SER A 222 11.02 -1.19 -9.19
C SER A 222 11.47 0.21 -9.60
N GLN A 223 12.52 0.71 -8.96
CA GLN A 223 13.20 1.93 -9.35
C GLN A 223 14.64 1.59 -9.74
N GLY A 224 14.99 1.88 -10.99
CA GLY A 224 16.32 1.66 -11.52
C GLY A 224 17.27 2.81 -11.22
N ALA A 225 18.48 2.75 -11.77
CA ALA A 225 19.48 3.82 -11.66
C ALA A 225 19.01 5.16 -12.29
N ASP A 226 18.07 5.10 -13.22
CA ASP A 226 17.43 6.27 -13.85
C ASP A 226 16.44 6.99 -12.92
N GLN A 227 16.23 6.49 -11.70
CA GLN A 227 15.29 7.01 -10.70
C GLN A 227 13.82 7.01 -11.15
N ILE A 228 13.50 6.35 -12.26
CA ILE A 228 12.14 6.21 -12.76
C ILE A 228 11.54 4.95 -12.15
N GLN A 229 10.41 5.11 -11.47
CA GLN A 229 9.63 3.98 -10.99
C GLN A 229 8.93 3.33 -12.17
N LYS A 230 9.05 2.01 -12.31
CA LYS A 230 8.53 1.22 -13.42
C LYS A 230 7.64 0.11 -12.90
N THR A 231 6.50 -0.10 -13.56
CA THR A 231 5.55 -1.16 -13.23
C THR A 231 5.69 -2.33 -14.20
N TYR A 232 5.63 -3.54 -13.66
CA TYR A 232 5.76 -4.82 -14.35
C TYR A 232 4.62 -5.74 -13.94
N LEU A 233 4.45 -6.85 -14.66
CA LEU A 233 3.40 -7.83 -14.39
C LEU A 233 3.96 -9.24 -14.36
N ALA A 234 3.64 -9.97 -13.30
CA ALA A 234 3.84 -11.41 -13.18
C ALA A 234 2.49 -12.11 -13.11
N ARG A 235 2.49 -13.41 -13.35
CA ARG A 235 1.35 -14.28 -13.08
C ARG A 235 1.77 -15.63 -12.54
N VAL A 236 0.86 -16.28 -11.83
CA VAL A 236 1.01 -17.64 -11.30
C VAL A 236 -0.35 -18.31 -11.19
N ASP A 237 -0.40 -19.63 -11.27
CA ASP A 237 -1.64 -20.38 -11.02
C ASP A 237 -2.00 -20.34 -9.52
N PHE A 238 -3.30 -20.40 -9.19
CA PHE A 238 -3.80 -20.29 -7.82
C PHE A 238 -3.13 -21.27 -6.84
N ASP A 239 -2.92 -22.51 -7.26
CA ASP A 239 -2.33 -23.59 -6.47
C ASP A 239 -0.79 -23.54 -6.41
N GLN A 240 -0.17 -22.62 -7.16
CA GLN A 240 1.28 -22.46 -7.27
C GLN A 240 1.80 -21.13 -6.70
N ILE A 241 0.94 -20.29 -6.11
CA ILE A 241 1.34 -18.98 -5.54
C ILE A 241 2.48 -19.08 -4.50
N GLU A 242 2.59 -20.19 -3.79
CA GLU A 242 3.67 -20.41 -2.81
C GLU A 242 5.00 -20.89 -3.45
N ARG A 243 5.05 -21.07 -4.78
CA ARG A 243 6.22 -21.59 -5.51
C ARG A 243 6.79 -20.56 -6.49
N LEU A 244 7.85 -19.86 -6.08
CA LEU A 244 8.47 -18.80 -6.88
C LEU A 244 8.88 -19.26 -8.29
N ASP A 245 9.36 -20.50 -8.45
CA ASP A 245 9.77 -21.06 -9.75
C ASP A 245 8.60 -21.26 -10.74
N ALA A 246 7.35 -21.18 -10.27
CA ALA A 246 6.16 -21.28 -11.12
C ALA A 246 5.69 -19.93 -11.68
N TYR A 247 6.31 -18.82 -11.27
CA TYR A 247 5.92 -17.49 -11.73
C TYR A 247 6.41 -17.25 -13.16
N GLU A 248 5.52 -16.68 -13.97
CA GLU A 248 5.84 -16.18 -15.30
C GLU A 248 5.73 -14.66 -15.33
N TYR A 249 6.62 -14.00 -16.06
CA TYR A 249 6.74 -12.55 -16.16
C TYR A 249 6.37 -12.11 -17.57
N LEU A 250 5.61 -11.03 -17.67
CA LEU A 250 5.18 -10.48 -18.95
C LEU A 250 6.38 -9.88 -19.68
N VAL A 251 6.74 -10.39 -20.86
CA VAL A 251 7.95 -9.97 -21.59
C VAL A 251 7.70 -8.87 -22.62
N SER A 252 6.43 -8.58 -22.93
CA SER A 252 6.06 -7.59 -23.95
C SER A 252 4.75 -6.87 -23.61
N SER A 253 4.29 -5.98 -24.50
CA SER A 253 2.97 -5.33 -24.38
C SER A 253 1.79 -6.22 -24.81
N LYS A 254 2.05 -7.51 -25.02
CA LYS A 254 1.12 -8.58 -25.38
C LYS A 254 1.21 -9.68 -24.32
N PRO A 255 0.25 -10.63 -24.24
CA PRO A 255 0.28 -11.70 -23.23
C PRO A 255 1.32 -12.79 -23.58
N GLU A 256 2.57 -12.37 -23.74
CA GLU A 256 3.75 -13.20 -23.92
C GLU A 256 4.45 -13.27 -22.55
N TRP A 257 4.70 -14.49 -22.08
CA TRP A 257 5.15 -14.74 -20.71
C TRP A 257 6.41 -15.59 -20.74
N GLY A 258 7.37 -15.27 -19.87
CA GLY A 258 8.64 -15.97 -19.74
C GLY A 258 9.05 -16.16 -18.28
N PRO A 259 9.94 -17.13 -17.96
CA PRO A 259 10.31 -17.42 -16.58
C PRO A 259 11.40 -16.49 -16.03
N ILE A 260 11.98 -15.61 -16.86
CA ILE A 260 13.14 -14.79 -16.51
C ILE A 260 12.69 -13.37 -16.13
N ILE A 261 12.80 -13.01 -14.85
CA ILE A 261 12.42 -11.69 -14.32
C ILE A 261 13.10 -10.55 -15.10
N ALA A 262 14.37 -10.71 -15.46
CA ALA A 262 15.15 -9.69 -16.15
C ALA A 262 14.65 -9.36 -17.57
N GLU A 263 13.80 -10.22 -18.14
CA GLU A 263 13.16 -10.02 -19.45
C GLU A 263 11.78 -9.35 -19.33
N ALA A 264 11.32 -9.04 -18.11
CA ALA A 264 10.01 -8.44 -17.89
C ALA A 264 9.91 -7.04 -18.55
N GLY A 265 8.84 -6.83 -19.31
CA GLY A 265 8.52 -5.58 -19.97
C GLY A 265 7.88 -4.57 -19.01
N VAL A 266 8.19 -3.28 -19.21
CA VAL A 266 7.56 -2.17 -18.48
C VAL A 266 6.16 -1.92 -19.03
N LEU A 267 5.17 -1.85 -18.15
CA LEU A 267 3.78 -1.53 -18.49
C LEU A 267 3.50 -0.03 -18.51
N PHE A 268 3.95 0.68 -17.49
CA PHE A 268 3.87 2.13 -17.32
C PHE A 268 4.90 2.57 -16.27
N THR A 269 5.10 3.88 -16.14
CA THR A 269 6.12 4.48 -15.28
C THR A 269 5.50 5.40 -14.23
N ASP A 270 6.36 5.92 -13.34
CA ASP A 270 6.05 6.96 -12.37
C ASP A 270 5.03 6.54 -11.29
N ALA A 271 4.90 5.22 -11.09
CA ALA A 271 4.06 4.59 -10.08
C ALA A 271 4.93 4.02 -8.93
N PRO A 272 4.80 4.56 -7.70
CA PRO A 272 5.39 3.97 -6.50
C PRO A 272 4.83 2.57 -6.17
N SER A 273 5.38 1.96 -5.13
CA SER A 273 5.02 0.63 -4.62
C SER A 273 3.56 0.44 -4.20
N GLU A 274 2.79 1.52 -4.13
CA GLU A 274 1.41 1.56 -3.68
C GLU A 274 0.50 1.91 -4.86
N VAL A 275 0.29 0.93 -5.74
CA VAL A 275 -0.66 1.00 -6.85
C VAL A 275 -1.84 0.07 -6.57
N SER A 276 -3.06 0.48 -6.91
CA SER A 276 -4.21 -0.42 -6.99
C SER A 276 -4.55 -0.72 -8.44
N ILE A 277 -4.99 -1.95 -8.72
CA ILE A 277 -5.53 -2.36 -10.01
C ILE A 277 -6.91 -2.97 -9.80
N SER A 278 -7.91 -2.46 -10.50
CA SER A 278 -9.28 -2.99 -10.46
C SER A 278 -9.86 -3.09 -11.87
N TYR A 279 -10.99 -3.79 -12.03
CA TYR A 279 -11.81 -3.69 -13.24
C TYR A 279 -13.03 -2.81 -12.96
N ASN A 280 -13.06 -1.63 -13.56
CA ASN A 280 -14.16 -0.68 -13.40
C ASN A 280 -15.24 -0.96 -14.45
N ARG A 281 -16.43 -1.38 -14.01
CA ARG A 281 -17.53 -1.78 -14.89
C ARG A 281 -18.16 -0.61 -15.65
N HIS A 282 -18.20 0.58 -15.06
CA HIS A 282 -18.71 1.80 -15.71
C HIS A 282 -17.82 2.23 -16.87
N LEU A 283 -16.50 2.16 -16.68
CA LEU A 283 -15.51 2.43 -17.73
C LEU A 283 -15.38 1.27 -18.73
N GLN A 284 -15.73 0.05 -18.32
CA GLN A 284 -15.46 -1.20 -19.04
C GLN A 284 -13.96 -1.36 -19.36
N ALA A 285 -13.13 -1.14 -18.34
CA ALA A 285 -11.68 -1.17 -18.43
C ALA A 285 -11.04 -1.53 -17.09
N TYR A 286 -9.82 -2.02 -17.15
CA TYR A 286 -8.95 -2.03 -15.98
C TYR A 286 -8.55 -0.60 -15.63
N LEU A 287 -8.55 -0.29 -14.34
CA LEU A 287 -8.18 1.00 -13.78
C LEU A 287 -6.99 0.79 -12.85
N ALA A 288 -5.90 1.49 -13.11
CA ALA A 288 -4.79 1.63 -12.18
C ALA A 288 -4.92 2.98 -11.48
N VAL A 289 -4.71 3.03 -10.16
CA VAL A 289 -4.62 4.27 -9.39
C VAL A 289 -3.37 4.24 -8.53
N HIS A 290 -2.60 5.33 -8.56
CA HIS A 290 -1.40 5.50 -7.74
C HIS A 290 -1.10 6.98 -7.47
N SER A 291 -0.29 7.27 -6.45
CA SER A 291 0.39 8.56 -6.34
C SER A 291 1.30 8.79 -7.54
N TRP A 292 1.29 9.98 -8.13
CA TRP A 292 2.21 10.32 -9.21
C TRP A 292 3.59 10.62 -8.63
N ARG A 293 4.53 9.69 -8.79
CA ARG A 293 5.85 9.75 -8.14
C ARG A 293 5.66 9.98 -6.62
N THR A 294 6.36 10.96 -6.05
CA THR A 294 6.18 11.45 -4.67
C THR A 294 5.55 12.85 -4.64
N SER A 295 4.66 13.15 -5.59
CA SER A 295 3.93 14.44 -5.66
C SER A 295 2.59 14.41 -4.92
N ASP A 296 1.94 15.57 -4.83
CA ASP A 296 0.59 15.74 -4.29
C ASP A 296 -0.54 15.27 -5.22
N ARG A 297 -0.20 14.72 -6.39
CA ARG A 297 -1.17 14.22 -7.38
C ARG A 297 -1.43 12.74 -7.22
N ILE A 298 -2.70 12.35 -7.32
CA ILE A 298 -3.15 10.97 -7.51
C ILE A 298 -3.67 10.85 -8.93
N VAL A 299 -3.15 9.87 -9.67
CA VAL A 299 -3.44 9.69 -11.09
C VAL A 299 -4.05 8.33 -11.37
N GLY A 300 -4.71 8.23 -12.52
CA GLY A 300 -5.31 7.00 -13.02
C GLY A 300 -4.85 6.65 -14.44
N HIS A 301 -4.77 5.36 -14.71
CA HIS A 301 -4.56 4.79 -16.05
C HIS A 301 -5.66 3.80 -16.38
N THR A 302 -6.05 3.72 -17.65
CA THR A 302 -7.02 2.70 -18.12
C THR A 302 -6.38 1.75 -19.11
N ALA A 303 -6.83 0.49 -19.10
CA ALA A 303 -6.41 -0.51 -20.08
C ALA A 303 -7.55 -1.48 -20.43
N PRO A 304 -7.57 -2.02 -21.66
CA PRO A 304 -8.53 -3.07 -22.02
C PRO A 304 -8.18 -4.44 -21.41
N ASN A 305 -6.91 -4.68 -21.07
CA ASN A 305 -6.41 -5.93 -20.48
C ASN A 305 -5.46 -5.62 -19.32
N LEU A 306 -5.20 -6.60 -18.45
CA LEU A 306 -4.23 -6.49 -17.35
C LEU A 306 -2.81 -6.12 -17.85
N TRP A 307 -2.41 -6.67 -19.00
CA TRP A 307 -1.13 -6.35 -19.65
C TRP A 307 -1.16 -5.08 -20.52
N GLY A 308 -2.25 -4.31 -20.50
CA GLY A 308 -2.37 -3.07 -21.27
C GLY A 308 -3.01 -3.24 -22.67
N PRO A 309 -2.72 -2.32 -23.61
CA PRO A 309 -1.92 -1.11 -23.41
C PRO A 309 -2.56 -0.17 -22.39
N TRP A 310 -1.76 0.37 -21.48
CA TRP A 310 -2.21 1.37 -20.50
C TRP A 310 -2.23 2.76 -21.13
N SER A 311 -3.26 3.55 -20.82
CA SER A 311 -3.34 4.95 -21.23
C SER A 311 -2.24 5.79 -20.56
N PRO A 312 -1.95 6.99 -21.08
CA PRO A 312 -1.28 8.02 -20.29
C PRO A 312 -2.03 8.29 -18.97
N GLU A 313 -1.34 8.91 -18.02
CA GLU A 313 -1.89 9.30 -16.74
C GLU A 313 -2.98 10.36 -16.87
N ILE A 314 -4.01 10.25 -16.04
CA ILE A 314 -5.09 11.23 -15.92
C ILE A 314 -5.19 11.65 -14.46
N ASP A 315 -5.24 12.95 -14.21
CA ASP A 315 -5.41 13.48 -12.85
C ASP A 315 -6.77 13.09 -12.28
N LEU A 316 -6.75 12.43 -11.12
CA LEU A 316 -7.93 12.06 -10.36
C LEU A 316 -8.15 12.99 -9.18
N TRP A 317 -7.07 13.32 -8.49
CA TRP A 317 -7.09 14.16 -7.30
C TRP A 317 -5.75 14.87 -7.11
N GLN A 318 -5.80 16.07 -6.50
CA GLN A 318 -4.64 16.75 -5.97
C GLN A 318 -4.88 17.00 -4.49
N ALA A 319 -4.02 16.44 -3.64
CA ALA A 319 -4.12 16.54 -2.19
C ALA A 319 -4.12 18.00 -1.75
N ARG A 320 -5.07 18.34 -0.87
CA ARG A 320 -5.23 19.70 -0.34
C ARG A 320 -4.82 19.70 1.12
N ILE A 321 -3.72 20.36 1.41
CA ILE A 321 -3.18 20.41 2.76
C ILE A 321 -3.71 21.66 3.46
N THR A 322 -4.57 21.45 4.45
CA THR A 322 -5.27 22.55 5.14
C THR A 322 -4.65 22.92 6.48
N ASN A 323 -3.77 22.08 7.04
CA ASN A 323 -3.34 22.21 8.43
C ASN A 323 -2.24 23.26 8.70
N GLY A 324 -1.75 23.98 7.67
CA GLY A 324 -0.88 25.17 7.81
C GLY A 324 0.45 24.96 8.56
N LYS A 325 0.79 23.71 8.94
CA LYS A 325 2.00 23.40 9.70
C LYS A 325 3.23 23.70 8.86
N ASN A 326 4.13 24.51 9.42
CA ASN A 326 5.49 24.69 8.92
C ASN A 326 6.30 23.45 9.28
N LEU A 327 6.57 22.60 8.30
CA LEU A 327 7.36 21.39 8.50
C LEU A 327 8.85 21.66 8.21
N PRO A 328 9.77 21.04 8.96
CA PRO A 328 11.20 21.11 8.68
C PRO A 328 11.64 20.18 7.53
N TYR A 329 10.69 19.59 6.80
CA TYR A 329 10.91 18.73 5.64
C TYR A 329 9.78 18.93 4.60
N PRO A 330 10.00 18.56 3.32
CA PRO A 330 8.99 18.66 2.28
C PRO A 330 7.75 17.83 2.61
N ARG A 331 6.57 18.35 2.26
CA ARG A 331 5.34 17.56 2.35
C ARG A 331 5.46 16.32 1.46
N LEU A 332 5.10 15.17 2.00
CA LEU A 332 5.08 13.89 1.29
C LEU A 332 3.65 13.36 1.27
N ILE A 333 3.12 13.21 0.06
CA ILE A 333 1.86 12.56 -0.24
C ILE A 333 2.18 11.25 -0.96
N TYR A 334 1.62 10.15 -0.48
CA TYR A 334 1.94 8.82 -0.97
C TYR A 334 0.76 7.88 -0.71
N ALA A 335 0.92 6.61 -1.09
CA ALA A 335 -0.10 5.58 -0.95
C ALA A 335 -1.47 5.95 -1.57
N GLY A 336 -1.47 6.74 -2.64
CA GLY A 336 -2.65 7.00 -3.45
C GLY A 336 -3.18 5.71 -4.06
N LYS A 337 -4.42 5.28 -3.81
CA LYS A 337 -4.97 4.03 -4.36
C LYS A 337 -6.49 4.01 -4.32
N GLU A 338 -7.10 3.16 -5.15
CA GLU A 338 -8.54 2.88 -5.18
C GLU A 338 -8.92 1.73 -4.24
N HIS A 339 -10.13 1.81 -3.69
CA HIS A 339 -10.83 0.75 -2.96
C HIS A 339 -12.06 0.29 -3.75
N PRO A 340 -11.91 -0.64 -4.71
CA PRO A 340 -12.98 -0.99 -5.64
C PRO A 340 -14.18 -1.66 -4.97
N GLU A 341 -14.03 -2.22 -3.78
CA GLU A 341 -15.14 -2.77 -2.99
C GLU A 341 -16.09 -1.70 -2.45
N LEU A 342 -15.64 -0.44 -2.35
CA LEU A 342 -16.49 0.69 -1.94
C LEU A 342 -17.24 1.33 -3.11
N ALA A 343 -16.94 0.92 -4.34
CA ALA A 343 -17.45 1.59 -5.53
C ALA A 343 -18.98 1.48 -5.66
N LEU A 344 -19.62 2.60 -5.99
CA LEU A 344 -21.07 2.68 -6.23
C LEU A 344 -21.35 2.76 -7.73
N ASP A 345 -22.60 2.46 -8.11
CA ASP A 345 -23.10 2.61 -9.48
C ASP A 345 -22.19 1.93 -10.53
N ASN A 346 -21.78 0.69 -10.25
CA ASN A 346 -20.86 -0.09 -11.08
C ASN A 346 -19.49 0.57 -11.31
N GLY A 347 -18.99 1.36 -10.35
CA GLY A 347 -17.72 2.07 -10.50
C GLY A 347 -17.85 3.44 -11.15
N LYS A 348 -19.07 3.97 -11.29
CA LYS A 348 -19.24 5.38 -11.64
C LYS A 348 -18.81 6.28 -10.49
N THR A 349 -19.06 5.88 -9.25
CA THR A 349 -18.47 6.53 -8.07
C THR A 349 -17.45 5.60 -7.46
N ILE A 350 -16.23 6.10 -7.32
CA ILE A 350 -15.09 5.36 -6.76
C ILE A 350 -14.54 6.09 -5.55
N PHE A 351 -13.87 5.34 -4.68
CA PHE A 351 -13.26 5.86 -3.47
C PHE A 351 -11.77 5.58 -3.51
N LEU A 352 -10.99 6.62 -3.23
CA LEU A 352 -9.54 6.55 -3.16
C LEU A 352 -9.08 6.86 -1.75
N THR A 353 -7.94 6.31 -1.35
CA THR A 353 -7.18 6.85 -0.22
C THR A 353 -5.83 7.40 -0.65
N TYR A 354 -5.26 8.28 0.18
CA TYR A 354 -3.83 8.61 0.22
C TYR A 354 -3.40 8.87 1.66
N ILE A 355 -2.09 8.94 1.88
CA ILE A 355 -1.48 9.31 3.15
C ILE A 355 -0.70 10.62 2.97
N GLU A 356 -0.97 11.59 3.85
CA GLU A 356 -0.05 12.71 4.08
C GLU A 356 0.87 12.33 5.24
N PHE A 357 2.17 12.45 5.03
CA PHE A 357 3.17 11.87 5.93
C PHE A 357 3.10 12.39 7.37
N GLU A 358 2.83 13.68 7.58
CA GLU A 358 2.72 14.29 8.91
C GLU A 358 1.38 13.97 9.61
N GLU A 359 0.27 13.92 8.87
CA GLU A 359 -1.06 13.55 9.35
C GLU A 359 -1.13 12.06 9.65
N TYR A 360 -0.47 11.23 8.86
CA TYR A 360 -0.29 9.80 9.08
C TYR A 360 -1.59 9.04 9.35
N TYR A 361 -2.65 9.40 8.63
CA TYR A 361 -3.89 8.64 8.53
C TYR A 361 -4.33 8.56 7.06
N PRO A 362 -5.12 7.55 6.68
CA PRO A 362 -5.76 7.52 5.37
C PRO A 362 -6.74 8.69 5.20
N HIS A 363 -6.57 9.48 4.15
CA HIS A 363 -7.58 10.43 3.68
C HIS A 363 -8.48 9.74 2.67
N LEU A 364 -9.80 9.84 2.83
CA LEU A 364 -10.74 9.27 1.87
C LEU A 364 -11.23 10.32 0.88
N ILE A 365 -11.08 10.03 -0.41
CA ILE A 365 -11.57 10.87 -1.50
C ILE A 365 -12.67 10.14 -2.25
N ARG A 366 -13.80 10.80 -2.44
CA ARG A 366 -14.89 10.32 -3.31
C ARG A 366 -14.79 10.99 -4.67
N LEU A 367 -14.75 10.18 -5.73
CA LEU A 367 -14.77 10.65 -7.11
C LEU A 367 -16.00 10.14 -7.84
N THR A 368 -16.62 10.97 -8.67
CA THR A 368 -17.65 10.55 -9.63
C THR A 368 -17.14 10.72 -11.04
N LEU A 369 -17.24 9.67 -11.84
CA LEU A 369 -16.84 9.62 -13.25
C LEU A 369 -17.99 10.04 -14.17
N GLU A 370 -17.67 10.58 -15.36
CA GLU A 370 -18.66 10.96 -16.39
C GLU A 370 -19.48 9.78 -16.92
#